data_AF-A0A8C4XZQ1-F1
#
_entry.id   AF-A0A8C4XZQ1-F1
#
_cell.length_a   1.000
_cell.length_b   1.000
_cell.length_c   1.000
_cell.angle_alpha   90.00
_cell.angle_beta   90.00
_cell.angle_gamma   90.00
#
_symmetry.space_group_name_H-M   'P 1'
#
loop_
_entity.id
_entity.type
_entity.pdbx_description
1 polymer ?
#
loop_
_entity_poly.entity_id
_entity_poly.type
_entity_poly.pdbx_seq_one_letter_code
_entity_poly.pdbx_strand_id
1 'polypeptide(L)'
;MPFSVLALQRWKKVLVFYAHQEPKSLNGSLKNCAVEELSKQGCNIIMSDLYAMRFEPRATRNDIIGCLHNSEHVDYGVESREAYKRRCLASDLIEEQRKVQEAKLVIFQFPLYWFSMPAIMKDWMDTVLVQGFAHNFPQCYDDGLLKVRSLDCYIRPGIGNLWPAAHQGKQIMALAGHGSLSQANGGSGKQRGPRDVLAAAPHCPHWPGAVNCGQWEP
;
A
#
# COMPACT_ATOMS: atom_id res chain seq x y z
N MET A 1 1.44 -29.40 -15.19
CA MET A 1 0.04 -29.01 -14.92
C MET A 1 0.04 -27.59 -14.37
N PRO A 2 -0.45 -26.57 -15.10
CA PRO A 2 -0.20 -25.17 -14.77
C PRO A 2 -1.20 -24.68 -13.70
N PHE A 3 -0.75 -24.67 -12.45
CA PHE A 3 -1.34 -23.87 -11.38
C PHE A 3 -0.83 -22.42 -11.51
N SER A 4 -1.40 -21.58 -12.37
CA SER A 4 -1.06 -20.14 -12.34
C SER A 4 -2.03 -19.15 -12.99
N VAL A 5 -3.03 -19.58 -13.77
CA VAL A 5 -3.87 -18.60 -14.52
C VAL A 5 -5.17 -18.21 -13.78
N LEU A 6 -5.68 -19.05 -12.88
CA LEU A 6 -7.02 -18.84 -12.31
C LEU A 6 -7.06 -17.96 -11.04
N ALA A 7 -5.94 -17.79 -10.31
CA ALA A 7 -5.94 -17.00 -9.07
C ALA A 7 -5.93 -15.47 -9.31
N LEU A 8 -5.37 -15.03 -10.46
CA LEU A 8 -5.17 -13.62 -10.78
C LEU A 8 -6.35 -12.98 -11.53
N GLN A 9 -7.26 -13.79 -12.09
CA GLN A 9 -8.54 -13.32 -12.63
C GLN A 9 -9.45 -12.63 -11.57
N ARG A 10 -9.11 -12.73 -10.27
CA ARG A 10 -9.87 -12.05 -9.20
C ARG A 10 -9.60 -10.55 -9.11
N TRP A 11 -8.50 -10.03 -9.63
CA TRP A 11 -8.08 -8.63 -9.39
C TRP A 11 -8.17 -7.80 -10.66
N LYS A 12 -9.40 -7.51 -11.11
CA LYS A 12 -9.64 -6.73 -12.35
C LYS A 12 -9.05 -5.31 -12.30
N LYS A 13 -8.93 -4.71 -11.11
CA LYS A 13 -8.38 -3.36 -10.90
C LYS A 13 -7.41 -3.33 -9.72
N VAL A 14 -6.20 -2.86 -9.97
CA VAL A 14 -5.14 -2.67 -8.96
C VAL A 14 -4.74 -1.21 -8.94
N LEU A 15 -4.72 -0.60 -7.75
CA LEU A 15 -4.24 0.76 -7.53
C LEU A 15 -2.83 0.70 -6.97
N VAL A 16 -1.91 1.45 -7.55
CA VAL A 16 -0.52 1.56 -7.09
C VAL A 16 -0.27 2.99 -6.65
N PHE A 17 0.02 3.17 -5.36
CA PHE A 17 0.54 4.40 -4.80
C PHE A 17 2.06 4.38 -4.86
N TYR A 18 2.64 5.43 -5.44
CA TYR A 18 4.09 5.58 -5.54
C TYR A 18 4.51 6.89 -4.90
N ALA A 19 5.39 6.81 -3.91
CA ALA A 19 5.94 7.98 -3.22
C ALA A 19 7.47 7.97 -3.28
N HIS A 20 8.02 8.30 -4.44
CA HIS A 20 9.45 8.58 -4.59
C HIS A 20 9.70 9.63 -5.68
N GLN A 21 10.65 10.53 -5.45
CA GLN A 21 10.92 11.69 -6.32
C GLN A 21 11.66 11.31 -7.61
N GLU A 22 12.56 10.34 -7.52
CA GLU A 22 13.41 9.88 -8.64
C GLU A 22 12.82 8.63 -9.31
N PRO A 23 12.32 8.71 -10.56
CA PRO A 23 11.76 7.57 -11.29
C PRO A 23 12.77 6.46 -11.60
N LYS A 24 14.07 6.79 -11.69
CA LYS A 24 15.15 5.81 -11.92
C LYS A 24 15.68 5.18 -10.63
N SER A 25 15.05 5.47 -9.49
CA SER A 25 15.40 4.86 -8.21
C SER A 25 15.04 3.37 -8.19
N LEU A 26 15.59 2.63 -7.22
CA LEU A 26 15.19 1.25 -6.98
C LEU A 26 13.67 1.12 -6.70
N ASN A 27 13.07 2.10 -6.00
CA ASN A 27 11.61 2.16 -5.82
C ASN A 27 10.89 2.30 -7.17
N GLY A 28 11.42 3.12 -8.07
CA GLY A 28 10.87 3.27 -9.42
C GLY A 28 10.96 1.99 -10.24
N SER A 29 12.09 1.29 -10.18
CA SER A 29 12.27 -0.01 -10.84
C SER A 29 11.33 -1.09 -10.28
N LEU A 30 11.15 -1.17 -8.95
CA LEU A 30 10.20 -2.11 -8.33
C LEU A 30 8.76 -1.81 -8.72
N LYS A 31 8.36 -0.53 -8.70
CA LYS A 31 7.05 -0.08 -9.21
C LYS A 31 6.83 -0.53 -10.65
N ASN A 32 7.78 -0.26 -11.54
CA ASN A 32 7.67 -0.61 -12.96
C ASN A 32 7.53 -2.13 -13.15
N CYS A 33 8.35 -2.92 -12.46
CA CYS A 33 8.27 -4.37 -12.47
C CYS A 33 6.88 -4.88 -12.02
N ALA A 34 6.35 -4.34 -10.91
CA ALA A 34 5.02 -4.72 -10.43
C ALA A 34 3.92 -4.36 -11.45
N VAL A 35 3.98 -3.17 -12.05
CA VAL A 35 3.02 -2.72 -13.07
C VAL A 35 3.08 -3.62 -14.30
N GLU A 36 4.28 -3.93 -14.80
CA GLU A 36 4.48 -4.79 -15.97
C GLU A 36 3.90 -6.18 -15.74
N GLU A 37 4.22 -6.81 -14.61
CA GLU A 37 3.76 -8.16 -14.31
C GLU A 37 2.25 -8.23 -14.11
N LEU A 38 1.66 -7.28 -13.38
CA LEU A 38 0.21 -7.23 -13.20
C LEU A 38 -0.52 -6.92 -14.52
N SER A 39 0.07 -6.11 -15.39
CA SER A 39 -0.47 -5.82 -16.72
C SER A 39 -0.45 -7.07 -17.61
N LYS A 40 0.66 -7.83 -17.62
CA LYS A 40 0.76 -9.11 -18.35
C LYS A 40 -0.29 -10.13 -17.89
N GLN A 41 -0.70 -10.07 -16.62
CA GLN A 41 -1.74 -10.91 -16.04
C GLN A 41 -3.17 -10.41 -16.35
N GLY A 42 -3.32 -9.31 -17.09
CA GLY A 42 -4.61 -8.75 -17.50
C GLY A 42 -5.30 -7.88 -16.44
N CYS A 43 -4.56 -7.42 -15.42
CA CYS A 43 -5.09 -6.48 -14.43
C CYS A 43 -5.13 -5.05 -15.01
N ASN A 44 -6.20 -4.31 -14.75
CA ASN A 44 -6.24 -2.87 -15.03
C ASN A 44 -5.50 -2.12 -13.91
N ILE A 45 -4.43 -1.41 -14.26
CA ILE A 45 -3.58 -0.70 -13.30
C ILE A 45 -3.96 0.78 -13.26
N ILE A 46 -4.25 1.26 -12.06
CA ILE A 46 -4.45 2.68 -11.77
C ILE A 46 -3.22 3.14 -10.98
N MET A 47 -2.64 4.27 -11.36
CA MET A 47 -1.45 4.82 -10.71
C MET A 47 -1.79 6.13 -9.99
N SER A 48 -1.27 6.28 -8.77
CA SER A 48 -1.22 7.54 -8.03
C SER A 48 0.24 7.81 -7.64
N ASP A 49 0.94 8.50 -8.52
CA ASP A 49 2.31 8.97 -8.30
C ASP A 49 2.26 10.31 -7.56
N LEU A 50 2.44 10.27 -6.24
CA LEU A 50 2.17 11.41 -5.36
C LEU A 50 3.11 12.60 -5.67
N TYR A 51 4.36 12.33 -6.03
CA TYR A 51 5.32 13.37 -6.39
C TYR A 51 5.05 13.95 -7.78
N ALA A 52 4.73 13.11 -8.77
CA ALA A 52 4.39 13.59 -10.10
C ALA A 52 3.07 14.39 -10.11
N MET A 53 2.10 14.00 -9.28
CA MET A 53 0.84 14.71 -9.09
C MET A 53 0.98 16.00 -8.30
N ARG A 54 2.12 16.24 -7.65
CA ARG A 54 2.31 17.34 -6.68
C ARG A 54 1.20 17.36 -5.63
N PHE A 55 0.90 16.18 -5.07
CA PHE A 55 -0.15 16.01 -4.08
C PHE A 55 0.09 16.93 -2.88
N GLU A 56 -0.95 17.65 -2.43
CA GLU A 56 -0.84 18.58 -1.30
C GLU A 56 -0.63 17.79 -0.01
N PRO A 57 0.53 17.92 0.66
CA PRO A 57 0.90 17.08 1.79
C PRO A 57 0.39 17.67 3.11
N ARG A 58 -0.78 18.32 3.14
CA ARG A 58 -1.27 18.99 4.33
C ARG A 58 -2.79 18.87 4.44
N ALA A 59 -3.25 18.33 5.56
CA ALA A 59 -4.65 18.40 5.95
C ALA A 59 -5.00 19.85 6.32
N THR A 60 -5.73 20.54 5.44
CA THR A 60 -6.05 21.96 5.63
C THR A 60 -7.50 22.29 5.31
N ARG A 61 -7.91 23.53 5.62
CA ARG A 61 -9.22 24.05 5.27
C ARG A 61 -9.55 23.95 3.77
N ASN A 62 -8.54 23.97 2.91
CA ASN A 62 -8.70 23.95 1.45
C ASN A 62 -9.26 22.61 0.94
N ASP A 63 -9.16 21.56 1.73
CA ASP A 63 -9.68 20.23 1.42
C ASP A 63 -11.21 20.19 1.39
N ILE A 64 -11.85 21.22 1.94
CA ILE A 64 -13.30 21.33 2.07
C ILE A 64 -13.78 22.51 1.23
N ILE A 65 -14.70 22.25 0.31
CA ILE A 65 -15.26 23.25 -0.59
C ILE A 65 -16.58 23.77 -0.02
N GLY A 66 -16.76 25.10 0.06
CA GLY A 66 -17.98 25.71 0.57
C GLY A 66 -17.91 26.03 2.07
N CYS A 67 -19.03 25.99 2.79
CA CYS A 67 -19.09 26.39 4.20
C CYS A 67 -18.65 25.27 5.16
N LEU A 68 -17.91 25.64 6.21
CA LEU A 68 -17.64 24.74 7.35
C LEU A 68 -18.93 24.45 8.11
N HIS A 69 -18.95 23.32 8.80
CA HIS A 69 -19.96 23.00 9.79
C HIS A 69 -19.88 23.93 11.00
N ASN A 70 -18.67 24.19 11.51
CA ASN A 70 -18.37 25.15 12.56
C ASN A 70 -17.17 26.02 12.17
N SER A 71 -17.44 27.27 11.79
CA SER A 71 -16.39 28.22 11.43
C SER A 71 -15.64 28.82 12.62
N GLU A 72 -16.19 28.74 13.84
CA GLU A 72 -15.57 29.32 15.05
C GLU A 72 -14.52 28.38 15.65
N HIS A 73 -14.68 27.06 15.49
CA HIS A 73 -13.72 26.07 15.96
C HIS A 73 -13.57 24.94 14.92
N VAL A 74 -12.49 25.02 14.14
CA VAL A 74 -12.23 24.10 13.03
C VAL A 74 -11.59 22.82 13.55
N ASP A 75 -12.38 21.76 13.65
CA ASP A 75 -11.89 20.40 13.84
C ASP A 75 -11.84 19.67 12.50
N TYR A 76 -10.63 19.39 11.99
CA TYR A 76 -10.48 18.78 10.67
C TYR A 76 -11.19 17.42 10.54
N GLY A 77 -11.22 16.61 11.59
CA GLY A 77 -11.86 15.29 11.56
C GLY A 77 -13.38 15.40 11.43
N VAL A 78 -14.00 16.32 12.17
CA VAL A 78 -15.45 16.57 12.08
C VAL A 78 -15.79 17.23 10.74
N GLU A 79 -15.03 18.24 10.33
CA GLU A 79 -15.29 19.01 9.12
C GLU A 79 -15.12 18.16 7.85
N SER A 80 -14.07 17.35 7.76
CA SER A 80 -13.84 16.43 6.63
C SER A 80 -14.94 15.37 6.53
N ARG A 81 -15.43 14.84 7.67
CA ARG A 81 -16.56 13.90 7.71
C ARG A 81 -17.84 14.53 7.20
N GLU A 82 -18.17 15.73 7.67
CA GLU A 82 -19.38 16.44 7.23
C GLU A 82 -19.28 16.86 5.75
N ALA A 83 -18.09 17.29 5.32
CA ALA A 83 -17.81 17.58 3.91
C ALA A 83 -17.96 16.34 3.02
N TYR A 84 -17.49 15.17 3.46
CA TYR A 84 -17.68 13.91 2.75
C TYR A 84 -19.17 13.57 2.58
N LYS A 85 -19.97 13.67 3.65
CA LYS A 85 -21.43 13.44 3.58
C LYS A 85 -22.12 14.36 2.58
N ARG A 86 -21.67 15.62 2.51
CA ARG A 86 -22.20 16.65 1.60
C ARG A 86 -21.59 16.60 0.19
N ARG A 87 -20.59 15.75 -0.05
CA ARG A 87 -19.78 15.70 -1.28
C ARG A 87 -19.11 17.03 -1.62
N CYS A 88 -18.61 17.68 -0.57
CA CYS A 88 -17.96 18.99 -0.61
C CYS A 88 -16.46 18.88 -0.31
N LEU A 89 -15.81 17.76 -0.65
CA LEU A 89 -14.36 17.65 -0.57
C LEU A 89 -13.71 18.21 -1.85
N ALA A 90 -12.43 18.56 -1.76
CA ALA A 90 -11.64 18.95 -2.91
C ALA A 90 -11.61 17.84 -3.98
N SER A 91 -11.57 18.25 -5.25
CA SER A 91 -11.76 17.34 -6.39
C SER A 91 -10.67 16.28 -6.53
N ASP A 92 -9.45 16.62 -6.14
CA ASP A 92 -8.31 15.71 -6.05
C ASP A 92 -8.55 14.60 -5.02
N LEU A 93 -9.04 14.93 -3.82
CA LEU A 93 -9.37 13.96 -2.79
C LEU A 93 -10.51 13.02 -3.23
N ILE A 94 -11.55 13.57 -3.87
CA ILE A 94 -12.66 12.78 -4.41
C ILE A 94 -12.16 11.79 -5.48
N GLU A 95 -11.24 12.23 -6.34
CA GLU A 95 -10.67 11.37 -7.37
C GLU A 95 -9.83 10.22 -6.77
N GLU A 96 -9.03 10.49 -5.74
CA GLU A 96 -8.30 9.44 -5.02
C GLU A 96 -9.25 8.46 -4.29
N GLN A 97 -10.33 8.96 -3.69
CA GLN A 97 -11.37 8.10 -3.09
C GLN A 97 -12.03 7.20 -4.14
N ARG A 98 -12.31 7.72 -5.34
CA ARG A 98 -12.85 6.95 -6.46
C ARG A 98 -11.89 5.83 -6.87
N LYS A 99 -10.60 6.13 -7.01
CA LYS A 99 -9.57 5.12 -7.33
C LYS A 99 -9.55 3.99 -6.31
N VAL A 100 -9.62 4.33 -5.01
CA VAL A 100 -9.65 3.34 -3.91
C VAL A 100 -10.91 2.47 -3.96
N GLN A 101 -12.08 3.06 -4.25
CA GLN A 101 -13.33 2.31 -4.38
C GLN A 101 -13.33 1.32 -5.55
N GLU A 102 -12.69 1.69 -6.64
CA GLU A 102 -12.61 0.85 -7.84
C GLU A 102 -11.58 -0.29 -7.70
N ALA A 103 -10.58 -0.11 -6.85
CA ALA A 103 -9.50 -1.06 -6.65
C ALA A 103 -9.96 -2.30 -5.84
N LYS A 104 -9.42 -3.47 -6.21
CA LYS A 104 -9.53 -4.70 -5.40
C LYS A 104 -8.23 -5.02 -4.64
N LEU A 105 -7.13 -4.44 -5.12
CA LEU A 105 -5.83 -4.46 -4.49
C LEU A 105 -5.26 -3.05 -4.55
N VAL A 106 -4.72 -2.58 -3.44
CA VAL A 106 -3.93 -1.35 -3.33
C VAL A 106 -2.49 -1.75 -2.99
N ILE A 107 -1.52 -1.24 -3.74
CA ILE A 107 -0.09 -1.45 -3.51
C ILE A 107 0.52 -0.12 -3.13
N PHE A 108 1.21 -0.05 -1.99
CA PHE A 108 1.95 1.12 -1.56
C PHE A 108 3.45 0.90 -1.80
N GLN A 109 4.04 1.64 -2.73
CA GLN A 109 5.48 1.61 -3.04
C GLN A 109 6.17 2.87 -2.52
N PHE A 110 7.05 2.71 -1.53
CA PHE A 110 7.75 3.85 -0.91
C PHE A 110 9.09 3.48 -0.24
N PRO A 111 10.04 4.42 -0.11
CA PRO A 111 11.20 4.24 0.75
C PRO A 111 10.78 4.38 2.23
N LEU A 112 11.33 3.55 3.11
CA LEU A 112 11.09 3.66 4.55
C LEU A 112 11.83 4.89 5.10
N TYR A 113 11.08 5.91 5.53
CA TYR A 113 11.61 7.12 6.16
C TYR A 113 11.23 7.13 7.63
N TRP A 114 12.22 7.19 8.53
CA TRP A 114 11.99 7.22 9.98
C TRP A 114 11.05 6.11 10.49
N PHE A 115 11.29 4.87 10.05
CA PHE A 115 10.46 3.71 10.38
C PHE A 115 9.00 3.81 9.94
N SER A 116 8.68 4.72 9.01
CA SER A 116 7.34 4.94 8.47
C SER A 116 7.38 5.22 6.97
N MET A 117 6.22 5.48 6.40
CA MET A 117 6.07 5.98 5.04
C MET A 117 6.53 7.45 4.92
N PRO A 118 6.88 7.93 3.71
CA PRO A 118 7.17 9.34 3.47
C PRO A 118 5.98 10.23 3.85
N ALA A 119 6.25 11.46 4.30
CA ALA A 119 5.22 12.41 4.72
C ALA A 119 4.09 12.53 3.70
N ILE A 120 4.40 12.76 2.43
CA ILE A 120 3.39 12.89 1.35
C ILE A 120 2.41 11.70 1.25
N MET A 121 2.87 10.48 1.56
CA MET A 121 2.01 9.30 1.57
C MET A 121 1.17 9.23 2.84
N LYS A 122 1.74 9.64 3.98
CA LYS A 122 1.02 9.76 5.24
C LYS A 122 -0.07 10.82 5.15
N ASP A 123 0.24 11.96 4.55
CA ASP A 123 -0.72 13.05 4.32
C ASP A 123 -1.83 12.60 3.37
N TRP A 124 -1.51 11.85 2.33
CA TRP A 124 -2.52 11.20 1.49
C TRP A 124 -3.46 10.29 2.29
N MET A 125 -2.94 9.50 3.23
CA MET A 125 -3.80 8.69 4.10
C MET A 125 -4.69 9.57 4.98
N ASP A 126 -4.16 10.65 5.53
CA ASP A 126 -4.88 11.53 6.46
C ASP A 126 -6.01 12.32 5.78
N THR A 127 -5.81 12.76 4.53
CA THR A 127 -6.80 13.57 3.80
C THR A 127 -7.78 12.75 2.96
N VAL A 128 -7.39 11.56 2.48
CA VAL A 128 -8.25 10.71 1.62
C VAL A 128 -9.07 9.73 2.46
N LEU A 129 -8.50 9.13 3.51
CA LEU A 129 -9.14 8.09 4.32
C LEU A 129 -10.03 8.67 5.44
N VAL A 130 -10.87 9.63 5.08
CA VAL A 130 -11.75 10.36 6.00
C VAL A 130 -12.80 9.47 6.65
N GLN A 131 -13.29 9.92 7.80
CA GLN A 131 -14.40 9.27 8.50
C GLN A 131 -15.67 9.32 7.64
N GLY A 132 -16.39 8.20 7.56
CA GLY A 132 -17.56 8.01 6.68
C GLY A 132 -17.20 7.40 5.32
N PHE A 133 -15.97 7.58 4.85
CA PHE A 133 -15.45 6.92 3.65
C PHE A 133 -14.71 5.62 4.01
N ALA A 134 -13.63 5.73 4.77
CA ALA A 134 -12.74 4.60 5.04
C ALA A 134 -13.10 3.85 6.33
N HIS A 135 -13.49 4.59 7.35
CA HIS A 135 -13.82 4.08 8.68
C HIS A 135 -14.96 4.89 9.31
N ASN A 136 -15.60 4.32 10.31
CA ASN A 136 -16.52 5.03 11.21
C ASN A 136 -16.23 4.58 12.64
N PHE A 137 -16.77 5.29 13.63
CA PHE A 137 -16.80 4.79 15.00
C PHE A 137 -18.22 4.34 15.32
N PRO A 138 -18.43 3.06 15.72
CA PRO A 138 -17.43 2.06 16.11
C PRO A 138 -16.86 1.16 14.99
N GLN A 139 -17.28 1.33 13.74
CA GLN A 139 -16.90 0.48 12.58
C GLN A 139 -15.44 0.70 12.10
N CYS A 140 -14.49 0.08 12.77
CA CYS A 140 -13.06 0.10 12.45
C CYS A 140 -12.47 -1.32 12.36
N TYR A 141 -11.19 -1.42 11.95
CA TYR A 141 -10.48 -2.69 11.75
C TYR A 141 -11.22 -3.64 10.78
N ASP A 142 -11.59 -4.83 11.23
CA ASP A 142 -12.26 -5.86 10.43
C ASP A 142 -13.65 -5.39 9.93
N ASP A 143 -14.29 -4.53 10.72
CA ASP A 143 -15.58 -3.91 10.41
C ASP A 143 -15.44 -2.58 9.66
N GLY A 144 -14.22 -2.25 9.20
CA GLY A 144 -13.95 -1.08 8.37
C GLY A 144 -14.78 -1.07 7.08
N LEU A 145 -15.00 0.14 6.55
CA LEU A 145 -15.86 0.38 5.38
C LEU A 145 -15.16 -0.03 4.08
N LEU A 146 -13.83 0.00 4.05
CA LEU A 146 -13.06 -0.42 2.88
C LEU A 146 -12.94 -1.95 2.83
N LYS A 147 -13.50 -2.55 1.79
CA LYS A 147 -13.33 -3.98 1.46
C LYS A 147 -12.29 -4.17 0.36
N VAL A 148 -11.12 -3.56 0.55
CA VAL A 148 -9.97 -3.63 -0.36
C VAL A 148 -8.81 -4.37 0.32
N ARG A 149 -8.03 -5.12 -0.46
CA ARG A 149 -6.76 -5.66 0.05
C ARG A 149 -5.67 -4.62 -0.14
N SER A 150 -4.81 -4.45 0.86
CA SER A 150 -3.59 -3.66 0.74
C SER A 150 -2.35 -4.56 0.70
N LEU A 151 -1.29 -4.03 0.09
CA LEU A 151 0.04 -4.61 0.05
C LEU A 151 1.08 -3.49 0.17
N ASP A 152 1.92 -3.56 1.20
CA ASP A 152 2.98 -2.57 1.41
C ASP A 152 4.32 -3.09 0.87
N CYS A 153 4.94 -2.31 0.00
CA CYS A 153 6.23 -2.59 -0.63
C CYS A 153 7.18 -1.45 -0.28
N TYR A 154 8.04 -1.65 0.73
CA TYR A 154 8.99 -0.62 1.14
C TYR A 154 10.44 -1.07 1.05
N ILE A 155 11.30 -0.10 0.70
CA ILE A 155 12.75 -0.28 0.71
C ILE A 155 13.31 0.35 1.97
N ARG A 156 14.01 -0.43 2.78
CA ARG A 156 14.77 0.09 3.91
C ARG A 156 16.04 0.79 3.39
N PRO A 157 16.33 2.04 3.80
CA PRO A 157 17.64 2.64 3.57
C PRO A 157 18.71 1.71 4.13
N GLY A 158 19.79 1.51 3.37
CA GLY A 158 20.91 0.66 3.76
C GLY A 158 21.65 1.23 4.96
N ILE A 159 21.16 0.99 6.17
CA ILE A 159 21.93 1.16 7.40
C ILE A 159 22.76 -0.11 7.53
N GLY A 160 24.00 -0.06 7.07
CA GLY A 160 24.95 -1.15 7.24
C GLY A 160 25.07 -1.54 8.72
N ASN A 161 24.88 -2.83 9.01
CA ASN A 161 25.35 -3.59 10.17
C ASN A 161 25.03 -3.07 11.58
N LEU A 162 24.36 -1.93 11.75
CA LEU A 162 24.08 -1.32 13.06
C LEU A 162 22.93 -1.98 13.82
N TRP A 163 22.29 -3.00 13.25
CA TRP A 163 21.20 -3.73 13.86
C TRP A 163 21.53 -5.22 13.93
N PRO A 164 21.39 -5.87 15.11
CA PRO A 164 21.66 -7.30 15.27
C PRO A 164 20.90 -8.13 14.23
N ALA A 165 21.56 -9.19 13.75
CA ALA A 165 21.13 -10.06 12.65
C ALA A 165 19.76 -10.74 12.82
N ALA A 166 19.08 -10.58 13.97
CA ALA A 166 17.71 -11.04 14.18
C ALA A 166 16.67 -10.38 13.25
N HIS A 167 17.01 -9.27 12.57
CA HIS A 167 16.16 -8.61 11.57
C HIS A 167 16.77 -8.54 10.16
N GLN A 168 17.87 -9.28 9.93
CA GLN A 168 18.56 -9.38 8.63
C GLN A 168 17.97 -10.49 7.73
N GLY A 169 16.69 -10.81 7.91
CA GLY A 169 15.93 -11.50 6.87
C GLY A 169 15.66 -10.53 5.72
N LYS A 170 15.98 -10.94 4.50
CA LYS A 170 15.46 -10.36 3.25
C LYS A 170 13.92 -10.30 3.36
N GLN A 171 13.37 -9.19 3.84
CA GLN A 171 11.93 -9.01 3.97
C GLN A 171 11.48 -7.90 3.05
N ILE A 172 11.03 -8.29 1.84
CA ILE A 172 9.88 -7.65 1.22
C ILE A 172 8.69 -8.12 2.05
N MET A 173 8.27 -7.31 3.03
CA MET A 173 7.15 -7.69 3.89
C MET A 173 5.85 -7.26 3.22
N ALA A 174 5.28 -8.17 2.44
CA ALA A 174 3.94 -8.07 1.91
C ALA A 174 2.91 -8.25 3.04
N LEU A 175 2.53 -7.18 3.74
CA LEU A 175 1.42 -7.24 4.70
C LEU A 175 0.10 -7.23 3.93
N ALA A 176 -0.40 -8.41 3.59
CA ALA A 176 -1.78 -8.56 3.17
C ALA A 176 -2.68 -8.41 4.40
N GLY A 177 -3.31 -7.25 4.55
CA GLY A 177 -4.34 -7.01 5.56
C GLY A 177 -5.56 -7.90 5.32
N HIS A 178 -5.55 -9.08 5.92
CA HIS A 178 -6.76 -9.83 6.27
C HIS A 178 -6.65 -10.15 7.76
N GLY A 179 -7.72 -9.82 8.48
CA GLY A 179 -7.78 -9.74 9.94
C GLY A 179 -7.32 -10.93 10.76
N SER A 180 -7.23 -10.64 12.05
CA SER A 180 -6.90 -11.48 13.21
C SER A 180 -5.41 -11.61 13.56
N LEU A 181 -5.04 -10.91 14.64
CA LEU A 181 -3.96 -11.30 15.54
C LEU A 181 -4.35 -12.60 16.24
N SER A 182 -3.72 -13.71 15.86
CA SER A 182 -3.64 -14.90 16.70
C SER A 182 -2.18 -15.31 16.85
N GLN A 183 -1.64 -15.12 18.07
CA GLN A 183 -0.47 -15.87 18.52
C GLN A 183 -0.82 -17.36 18.50
N ALA A 184 0.00 -18.18 17.85
CA ALA A 184 -0.08 -19.63 18.00
C ALA A 184 1.33 -20.18 18.30
N ASN A 185 1.48 -20.62 19.55
CA ASN A 185 2.51 -21.57 19.97
C ASN A 185 2.32 -22.91 19.23
N GLY A 186 3.40 -23.68 19.15
CA GLY A 186 3.59 -24.81 18.24
C GLY A 186 2.46 -25.86 18.17
N GLY A 187 2.31 -26.44 16.97
CA GLY A 187 1.45 -27.59 16.72
C GLY A 187 1.29 -27.85 15.23
N SER A 188 1.64 -29.06 14.79
CA SER A 188 1.70 -29.53 13.41
C SER A 188 0.39 -29.42 12.61
N GLY A 189 0.46 -28.95 11.36
CA GLY A 189 -0.65 -29.03 10.40
C GLY A 189 -0.36 -28.31 9.08
N LYS A 190 -0.16 -29.06 8.00
CA LYS A 190 0.05 -28.57 6.62
C LYS A 190 -1.15 -27.75 6.12
N GLN A 191 -0.94 -26.46 5.80
CA GLN A 191 -1.51 -25.77 4.63
C GLN A 191 -0.52 -24.70 4.15
N ARG A 192 -0.06 -24.81 2.89
CA ARG A 192 0.94 -23.89 2.32
C ARG A 192 0.22 -22.67 1.73
N GLY A 193 0.43 -21.52 2.38
CA GLY A 193 -0.02 -20.20 1.96
C GLY A 193 1.03 -19.42 1.14
N PRO A 194 0.81 -18.11 0.94
CA PRO A 194 1.30 -17.28 -0.17
C PRO A 194 2.80 -16.89 -0.08
N ARG A 195 3.68 -17.87 0.09
CA ARG A 195 5.14 -17.67 0.02
C ARG A 195 5.70 -17.77 -1.41
N ASP A 196 4.91 -18.25 -2.36
CA ASP A 196 5.39 -18.59 -3.70
C ASP A 196 5.33 -17.45 -4.72
N VAL A 197 4.65 -16.33 -4.40
CA VAL A 197 4.54 -15.17 -5.30
C VAL A 197 5.85 -14.38 -5.41
N LEU A 198 6.76 -14.52 -4.44
CA LEU A 198 8.08 -13.86 -4.42
C LEU A 198 9.22 -14.76 -4.94
N ALA A 199 8.93 -15.96 -5.44
CA ALA A 199 9.95 -16.90 -5.91
C ALA A 199 10.39 -16.70 -7.38
N ALA A 200 9.73 -15.83 -8.15
CA ALA A 200 9.96 -15.67 -9.59
C ALA A 200 10.96 -14.56 -9.99
N ALA A 201 11.67 -13.96 -9.03
CA ALA A 201 12.65 -12.91 -9.30
C ALA A 201 14.01 -13.31 -9.95
N PRO A 202 14.41 -14.59 -10.18
CA PRO A 202 15.77 -14.87 -10.64
C PRO A 202 16.01 -14.77 -12.15
N HIS A 203 15.04 -14.32 -12.97
CA HIS A 203 15.18 -14.33 -14.44
C HIS A 203 15.44 -12.95 -15.10
N CYS A 204 15.71 -11.90 -14.32
CA CYS A 204 16.10 -10.59 -14.88
C CYS A 204 17.63 -10.52 -15.13
N PRO A 205 18.09 -10.31 -16.38
CA PRO A 205 19.52 -10.36 -16.76
C PRO A 205 20.43 -9.29 -16.14
N HIS A 206 19.90 -8.33 -15.38
CA HIS A 206 20.65 -7.19 -14.84
C HIS A 206 20.85 -7.24 -13.31
N TRP A 207 20.70 -8.41 -12.69
CA TRP A 207 20.88 -8.59 -11.24
C TRP A 207 22.36 -8.78 -10.86
N PRO A 208 23.00 -7.88 -10.10
CA PRO A 208 24.29 -8.16 -9.49
C PRO A 208 24.08 -8.84 -8.13
N GLY A 209 24.39 -10.14 -8.04
CA GLY A 209 24.78 -10.75 -6.76
C GLY A 209 23.98 -11.98 -6.28
N ALA A 210 24.60 -13.13 -6.53
CA ALA A 210 24.67 -14.40 -5.78
C ALA A 210 23.38 -15.08 -5.23
N VAL A 211 23.07 -16.22 -5.86
CA VAL A 211 22.37 -17.37 -5.29
C VAL A 211 23.37 -18.19 -4.48
N ASN A 212 22.99 -18.69 -3.31
CA ASN A 212 23.65 -19.89 -2.78
C ASN A 212 22.59 -20.93 -2.42
N CYS A 213 22.55 -21.99 -3.22
CA CYS A 213 21.95 -23.27 -2.90
C CYS A 213 23.08 -24.17 -2.37
N GLY A 214 23.02 -24.52 -1.10
CA GLY A 214 23.86 -25.54 -0.48
C GLY A 214 23.65 -25.53 1.03
N GLN A 215 22.94 -26.53 1.60
CA GLN A 215 23.54 -27.74 2.21
C GLN A 215 24.08 -27.40 3.62
N TRP A 216 23.54 -27.88 4.76
CA TRP A 216 23.21 -29.26 5.13
C TRP A 216 22.28 -29.32 6.37
N GLU A 217 21.49 -30.39 6.43
CA GLU A 217 20.78 -30.99 7.58
C GLU A 217 21.75 -31.54 8.66
N PRO A 218 21.30 -32.03 9.85
CA PRO A 218 19.96 -32.51 10.24
C PRO A 218 19.19 -31.65 11.25
#